data_AF-A0A525KLF1-F1
#
_entry.id   AF-A0A525KLF1-F1
#
_cell.length_a   1.000
_cell.length_b   1.000
_cell.length_c   1.000
_cell.angle_alpha   90.00
_cell.angle_beta   90.00
_cell.angle_gamma   90.00
#
_symmetry.space_group_name_H-M   'P 1'
#
loop_
_entity.id
_entity.type
_entity.pdbx_description
1 polymer ?
#
loop_
_entity_poly.entity_id
_entity_poly.type
_entity_poly.pdbx_seq_one_letter_code
_entity_poly.pdbx_strand_id
1 'polypeptide(L)'
;MQFDTKIAVVIRTDLEAWQKLNVAAFLSGGIAAAFPECIGEPYEDGSGTKYQPLIGQPILIYGADRPALSRALERALARNVKPAVYTEDMFRTTHDAANRAVVKAVIRAELNLVGLAVRAERKVIDKIVDGLKFHSKAEPDQTTARDRPRDGFLDPGHRGG
;
A
#
# COMPACT_ATOMS: atom_id res chain seq x y z
N MET A 1 -22.45 -9.21 -7.47
CA MET A 1 -21.73 -8.61 -8.62
C MET A 1 -20.34 -9.21 -8.65
N GLN A 2 -19.92 -9.81 -9.76
CA GLN A 2 -18.58 -10.42 -9.89
C GLN A 2 -17.71 -9.47 -10.70
N PHE A 3 -16.56 -9.07 -10.16
CA PHE A 3 -15.62 -8.19 -10.85
C PHE A 3 -14.69 -9.04 -11.74
N ASP A 4 -14.47 -8.61 -12.99
CA ASP A 4 -13.50 -9.23 -13.90
C ASP A 4 -12.05 -8.94 -13.47
N THR A 5 -11.85 -7.80 -12.80
CA THR A 5 -10.57 -7.38 -12.23
C THR A 5 -10.41 -7.84 -10.79
N LYS A 6 -9.20 -7.70 -10.24
CA LYS A 6 -8.89 -7.85 -8.80
C LYS A 6 -7.93 -6.73 -8.38
N ILE A 7 -8.07 -6.24 -7.16
CA ILE A 7 -7.08 -5.34 -6.53
C ILE A 7 -6.31 -6.16 -5.50
N ALA A 8 -4.98 -6.13 -5.59
CA ALA A 8 -4.11 -6.75 -4.61
C ALA A 8 -3.10 -5.72 -4.07
N VAL A 9 -2.92 -5.71 -2.76
CA VAL A 9 -1.89 -4.97 -2.04
C VAL A 9 -0.96 -5.99 -1.39
N VAL A 10 0.34 -5.85 -1.57
CA VAL A 10 1.36 -6.70 -0.95
C VAL A 10 2.20 -5.82 -0.03
N ILE A 11 2.31 -6.20 1.25
CA ILE A 11 3.00 -5.42 2.29
C ILE A 11 4.07 -6.27 2.94
N ARG A 12 5.23 -5.67 3.22
CA ARG A 12 6.33 -6.33 3.91
C ARG A 12 5.94 -6.65 5.36
N THR A 13 6.18 -7.87 5.79
CA THR A 13 5.64 -8.36 7.08
C THR A 13 6.37 -7.83 8.32
N ASP A 14 7.62 -7.39 8.16
CA ASP A 14 8.51 -6.89 9.23
C ASP A 14 8.28 -5.42 9.63
N LEU A 15 7.28 -4.76 9.01
CA LEU A 15 6.92 -3.38 9.32
C LEU A 15 6.11 -3.29 10.61
N GLU A 16 6.23 -2.15 11.29
CA GLU A 16 5.33 -1.80 12.40
C GLU A 16 3.89 -1.65 11.90
N ALA A 17 2.91 -1.89 12.79
CA ALA A 17 1.49 -1.83 12.45
C ALA A 17 1.10 -0.51 11.76
N TRP A 18 1.57 0.63 12.30
CA TRP A 18 1.28 1.94 11.73
C TRP A 18 1.93 2.15 10.34
N GLN A 19 3.11 1.57 10.10
CA GLN A 19 3.76 1.62 8.79
C GLN A 19 2.97 0.82 7.75
N LYS A 20 2.47 -0.36 8.12
CA LYS A 20 1.60 -1.17 7.25
C LYS A 20 0.34 -0.40 6.84
N LEU A 21 -0.31 0.27 7.81
CA LEU A 21 -1.50 1.10 7.56
C LEU A 21 -1.19 2.27 6.63
N ASN A 22 -0.07 2.97 6.85
CA ASN A 22 0.36 4.08 6.00
C ASN A 22 0.61 3.61 4.56
N VAL A 23 1.38 2.53 4.40
CA VAL A 23 1.67 1.92 3.09
C VAL A 23 0.38 1.52 2.37
N ALA A 24 -0.54 0.84 3.06
CA ALA A 24 -1.83 0.46 2.48
C ALA A 24 -2.65 1.66 2.01
N ALA A 25 -2.66 2.76 2.77
CA ALA A 25 -3.39 3.98 2.43
C ALA A 25 -2.82 4.65 1.16
N PHE A 26 -1.50 4.88 1.11
CA PHE A 26 -0.84 5.48 -0.05
C PHE A 26 -1.04 4.63 -1.32
N LEU A 27 -0.86 3.31 -1.20
CA LEU A 27 -1.02 2.40 -2.33
C LEU A 27 -2.46 2.35 -2.83
N SER A 28 -3.45 2.34 -1.93
CA SER A 28 -4.87 2.39 -2.30
C SER A 28 -5.22 3.69 -3.03
N GLY A 29 -4.67 4.83 -2.57
CA GLY A 29 -4.81 6.10 -3.28
C GLY A 29 -4.23 6.07 -4.69
N GLY A 30 -3.08 5.41 -4.89
CA GLY A 30 -2.50 5.19 -6.21
C GLY A 30 -3.40 4.37 -7.14
N ILE A 31 -4.05 3.32 -6.61
CA ILE A 31 -5.02 2.52 -7.37
C ILE A 31 -6.26 3.34 -7.73
N ALA A 32 -6.85 4.07 -6.76
CA ALA A 32 -8.00 4.93 -7.00
C ALA A 32 -7.73 5.99 -8.08
N ALA A 33 -6.54 6.60 -8.07
CA ALA A 33 -6.15 7.60 -9.06
C ALA A 33 -5.92 7.00 -10.46
N ALA A 34 -5.36 5.79 -10.53
CA ALA A 34 -5.08 5.12 -11.80
C ALA A 34 -6.30 4.46 -12.44
N PHE A 35 -7.29 4.07 -11.62
CA PHE A 35 -8.49 3.37 -12.05
C PHE A 35 -9.75 4.00 -11.44
N PRO A 36 -10.15 5.21 -11.86
CA PRO A 36 -11.33 5.89 -11.31
C PRO A 36 -12.61 5.04 -11.41
N GLU A 37 -12.69 4.11 -12.36
CA GLU A 37 -13.83 3.20 -12.53
C GLU A 37 -13.98 2.16 -11.40
N CYS A 38 -12.99 2.01 -10.51
CA CYS A 38 -13.15 1.17 -9.31
C CYS A 38 -13.80 1.92 -8.14
N ILE A 39 -14.00 3.23 -8.25
CA ILE A 39 -14.69 4.05 -7.25
C ILE A 39 -16.21 3.90 -7.41
N GLY A 40 -16.90 3.68 -6.30
CA GLY A 40 -18.36 3.58 -6.27
C GLY A 40 -19.06 4.94 -6.16
N GLU A 41 -20.29 4.92 -5.64
CA GLU A 41 -21.09 6.12 -5.41
C GLU A 41 -20.86 6.73 -4.01
N PRO A 42 -21.13 8.04 -3.82
CA PRO A 42 -21.13 8.66 -2.50
C PRO A 42 -22.00 7.88 -1.50
N TYR A 43 -21.47 7.70 -0.30
CA TYR A 43 -22.22 7.07 0.79
C TYR A 43 -23.19 8.08 1.40
N GLU A 44 -24.30 7.63 1.94
CA GLU A 44 -25.29 8.47 2.62
C GLU A 44 -25.74 7.77 3.92
N ASP A 45 -25.75 8.51 5.03
CA ASP A 45 -26.31 7.97 6.29
C ASP A 45 -27.84 8.07 6.32
N GLY A 46 -28.47 7.46 7.32
CA GLY A 46 -29.92 7.52 7.51
C GLY A 46 -30.49 8.92 7.78
N SER A 47 -29.64 9.94 7.98
CA SER A 47 -30.03 11.34 8.17
C SER A 47 -29.91 12.17 6.88
N GLY A 48 -29.44 11.57 5.78
CA GLY A 48 -29.18 12.26 4.52
C GLY A 48 -27.82 12.95 4.43
N THR A 49 -26.89 12.71 5.38
CA THR A 49 -25.53 13.22 5.29
C THR A 49 -24.77 12.45 4.22
N LYS A 50 -24.21 13.16 3.23
CA LYS A 50 -23.38 12.56 2.18
C LYS A 50 -21.91 12.48 2.59
N TYR A 51 -21.28 11.37 2.25
CA TYR A 51 -19.85 11.10 2.45
C TYR A 51 -19.17 10.78 1.11
N GLN A 52 -17.85 10.72 1.12
CA GLN A 52 -17.07 10.43 -0.07
C GLN A 52 -17.35 9.01 -0.61
N PRO A 53 -17.32 8.82 -1.94
CA PRO A 53 -17.28 7.49 -2.51
C PRO A 53 -15.96 6.80 -2.15
N LEU A 54 -16.00 5.48 -2.04
CA LEU A 54 -14.84 4.64 -1.77
C LEU A 54 -14.59 3.68 -2.94
N ILE A 55 -13.45 2.98 -2.91
CA ILE A 55 -13.22 1.85 -3.82
C ILE A 55 -14.32 0.81 -3.58
N GLY A 56 -15.17 0.58 -4.59
CA GLY A 56 -16.30 -0.34 -4.53
C GLY A 56 -15.90 -1.81 -4.74
N GLN A 57 -14.64 -2.05 -5.14
CA GLN A 57 -14.08 -3.39 -5.34
C GLN A 57 -13.29 -3.86 -4.10
N PRO A 58 -13.42 -5.13 -3.65
CA PRO A 58 -12.60 -5.66 -2.56
C PRO A 58 -11.09 -5.55 -2.84
N ILE A 59 -10.35 -5.07 -1.84
CA ILE A 59 -8.88 -5.00 -1.84
C ILE A 59 -8.34 -6.18 -1.04
N LEU A 60 -7.56 -7.04 -1.69
CA LEU A 60 -6.96 -8.21 -1.08
C LEU A 60 -5.53 -7.91 -0.61
N ILE A 61 -5.27 -8.06 0.69
CA ILE A 61 -3.99 -7.68 1.32
C ILE A 61 -3.16 -8.93 1.61
N TYR A 62 -1.93 -8.96 1.10
CA TYR A 62 -0.98 -10.05 1.22
C TYR A 62 0.25 -9.62 2.03
N GLY A 63 0.82 -10.56 2.79
CA GLY A 63 2.11 -10.40 3.45
C GLY A 63 3.23 -11.02 2.62
N ALA A 64 4.39 -10.34 2.57
CA ALA A 64 5.58 -10.82 1.87
C ALA A 64 6.88 -10.43 2.58
N ASP A 65 7.96 -11.17 2.31
CA ASP A 65 9.33 -10.72 2.60
C ASP A 65 9.89 -9.89 1.42
N ARG A 66 11.13 -9.38 1.57
CA ARG A 66 11.77 -8.56 0.53
C ARG A 66 11.90 -9.29 -0.81
N PRO A 67 12.44 -10.53 -0.88
CA PRO A 67 12.52 -11.27 -2.15
C PRO A 67 11.17 -11.51 -2.82
N ALA A 68 10.12 -11.80 -2.05
CA ALA A 68 8.78 -12.01 -2.58
C ALA A 68 8.16 -10.71 -3.13
N LEU A 69 8.39 -9.56 -2.50
CA LEU A 69 8.00 -8.25 -3.05
C LEU A 69 8.68 -7.96 -4.38
N SER A 70 10.00 -8.14 -4.47
CA SER A 70 10.75 -7.96 -5.73
C SER A 70 10.22 -8.91 -6.81
N ARG A 71 9.92 -10.17 -6.47
CA ARG A 71 9.32 -11.13 -7.41
C ARG A 71 7.92 -10.69 -7.87
N ALA A 72 7.09 -10.17 -6.98
CA ALA A 72 5.77 -9.67 -7.34
C ALA A 72 5.86 -8.45 -8.27
N LEU A 73 6.81 -7.53 -8.02
CA LEU A 73 7.10 -6.41 -8.92
C LEU A 73 7.51 -6.90 -10.31
N GLU A 74 8.48 -7.81 -10.41
CA GLU A 74 8.92 -8.36 -11.70
C GLU A 74 7.79 -9.07 -12.44
N ARG A 75 6.97 -9.85 -11.73
CA ARG A 75 5.81 -10.54 -12.32
C ARG A 75 4.76 -9.57 -12.84
N ALA A 76 4.51 -8.46 -12.14
CA ALA A 76 3.59 -7.41 -12.58
C ALA A 76 4.10 -6.75 -13.87
N LEU A 77 5.36 -6.31 -13.88
CA LEU A 77 5.97 -5.67 -15.06
C LEU A 77 6.03 -6.61 -16.26
N ALA A 78 6.41 -7.87 -16.07
CA ALA A 78 6.43 -8.89 -17.13
C ALA A 78 5.04 -9.19 -17.73
N ARG A 79 3.97 -8.77 -17.06
CA ARG A 79 2.56 -8.91 -17.50
C ARG A 79 1.96 -7.57 -17.95
N ASN A 80 2.79 -6.55 -18.17
CA ASN A 80 2.37 -5.19 -18.53
C ASN A 80 1.41 -4.54 -17.51
N VAL A 81 1.49 -4.95 -16.24
CA VAL A 81 0.74 -4.32 -15.15
C VAL A 81 1.66 -3.29 -14.48
N LYS A 82 1.23 -2.03 -14.44
CA LYS A 82 1.96 -0.94 -13.77
C LYS A 82 1.58 -0.90 -12.27
N PRO A 83 2.48 -1.26 -11.34
CA PRO A 83 2.16 -1.22 -9.92
C PRO A 83 2.30 0.21 -9.35
N ALA A 84 1.50 0.52 -8.33
CA ALA A 84 1.86 1.52 -7.34
C ALA A 84 2.91 0.91 -6.41
N VAL A 85 3.94 1.67 -6.03
CA VAL A 85 5.05 1.18 -5.19
C VAL A 85 5.29 2.12 -4.02
N TYR A 86 5.78 1.55 -2.92
CA TYR A 86 6.26 2.28 -1.75
C TYR A 86 7.60 1.66 -1.32
N THR A 87 8.64 2.48 -1.19
CA THR A 87 9.97 2.07 -0.74
C THR A 87 10.25 2.53 0.69
N GLU A 88 11.14 1.83 1.39
CA GLU A 88 11.49 2.10 2.79
C GLU A 88 11.99 3.55 3.00
N ASP A 89 12.75 4.08 2.05
CA ASP A 89 13.30 5.44 2.10
C ASP A 89 12.22 6.53 2.12
N MET A 90 11.03 6.24 1.57
CA MET A 90 9.91 7.19 1.57
C MET A 90 9.42 7.54 2.99
N PHE A 91 9.61 6.65 3.97
CA PHE A 91 9.28 6.95 5.37
C PHE A 91 10.10 8.10 5.97
N ARG A 92 11.25 8.43 5.36
CA ARG A 92 12.14 9.49 5.83
C ARG A 92 11.92 10.82 5.11
N THR A 93 10.94 10.89 4.20
CA THR A 93 10.63 12.12 3.47
C THR A 93 9.27 12.68 3.88
N THR A 94 9.04 13.97 3.62
CA THR A 94 7.85 14.69 4.09
C THR A 94 6.93 15.14 2.96
N HIS A 95 7.31 14.98 1.70
CA HIS A 95 6.52 15.44 0.57
C HIS A 95 6.73 14.58 -0.69
N ASP A 96 5.75 14.62 -1.59
CA ASP A 96 5.66 13.80 -2.79
C ASP A 96 6.90 13.94 -3.71
N ALA A 97 7.41 15.16 -3.93
CA ALA A 97 8.62 15.34 -4.75
C ALA A 97 9.86 14.63 -4.18
N ALA A 98 10.04 14.58 -2.85
CA ALA A 98 11.12 13.86 -2.21
C ALA A 98 10.90 12.34 -2.28
N ASN A 99 9.67 11.87 -2.06
CA ASN A 99 9.29 10.47 -2.28
C ASN A 99 9.67 9.99 -3.68
N ARG A 100 9.33 10.75 -4.73
CA ARG A 100 9.70 10.40 -6.10
C ARG A 100 11.21 10.43 -6.33
N ALA A 101 11.91 11.38 -5.71
CA ALA A 101 13.37 11.49 -5.84
C ALA A 101 14.08 10.25 -5.27
N VAL A 102 13.68 9.77 -4.08
CA VAL A 102 14.30 8.58 -3.48
C VAL A 102 14.00 7.30 -4.26
N VAL A 103 12.81 7.17 -4.85
CA VAL A 103 12.49 6.04 -5.74
C VAL A 103 13.31 6.10 -7.03
N LYS A 104 13.50 7.29 -7.61
CA LYS A 104 14.27 7.50 -8.85
C LYS A 104 15.78 7.30 -8.65
N ALA A 105 16.27 7.41 -7.43
CA ALA A 105 17.71 7.41 -7.13
C ALA A 105 18.38 6.04 -7.36
N VAL A 106 17.62 4.95 -7.39
CA VAL A 106 18.15 3.59 -7.51
C VAL A 106 17.54 2.85 -8.70
N ILE A 107 18.24 1.82 -9.18
CA ILE A 107 17.69 0.95 -10.21
C ILE A 107 16.61 0.03 -9.62
N ARG A 108 15.76 -0.53 -10.48
CA ARG A 108 14.67 -1.43 -10.07
C ARG A 108 15.12 -2.57 -9.14
N ALA A 109 16.27 -3.19 -9.42
CA ALA A 109 16.81 -4.30 -8.64
C ALA A 109 17.23 -3.90 -7.21
N GLU A 110 17.47 -2.61 -6.99
CA GLU A 110 17.91 -2.03 -5.72
C GLU A 110 16.75 -1.36 -4.96
N LEU A 111 15.54 -1.37 -5.51
CA LEU A 111 14.37 -0.82 -4.82
C LEU A 111 14.11 -1.58 -3.52
N ASN A 112 14.29 -0.87 -2.41
CA ASN A 112 13.97 -1.36 -1.09
C ASN A 112 12.45 -1.30 -0.84
N LEU A 113 11.69 -2.20 -1.45
CA LEU A 113 10.24 -2.23 -1.37
C LEU A 113 9.73 -2.55 0.04
N VAL A 114 8.72 -1.79 0.47
CA VAL A 114 7.92 -2.07 1.67
C VAL A 114 6.47 -2.42 1.32
N GLY A 115 6.01 -2.03 0.13
CA GLY A 115 4.76 -2.51 -0.43
C GLY A 115 4.57 -2.17 -1.90
N LEU A 116 3.63 -2.87 -2.53
CA LEU A 116 3.15 -2.57 -3.87
C LEU A 116 1.66 -2.88 -3.99
N ALA A 117 0.98 -2.22 -4.91
CA ALA A 117 -0.40 -2.52 -5.26
C ALA A 117 -0.59 -2.61 -6.77
N VAL A 118 -1.48 -3.51 -7.17
CA VAL A 118 -1.83 -3.77 -8.57
C VAL A 118 -3.33 -3.97 -8.72
N ARG A 119 -3.86 -3.52 -9.84
CA ARG A 119 -5.19 -3.87 -10.35
C ARG A 119 -5.07 -4.33 -11.79
N ALA A 120 -5.65 -5.49 -12.08
CA ALA A 120 -5.69 -6.08 -13.41
C ALA A 120 -6.77 -7.17 -13.45
N GLU A 121 -6.94 -7.83 -14.60
CA GLU A 121 -7.74 -9.05 -14.71
C GLU A 121 -7.39 -10.08 -13.63
N ARG A 122 -8.40 -10.77 -13.11
CA ARG A 122 -8.25 -11.67 -11.96
C ARG A 122 -7.15 -12.72 -12.16
N LYS A 123 -7.12 -13.38 -13.33
CA LYS A 123 -6.10 -14.40 -13.67
C LYS A 123 -4.69 -13.83 -13.70
N VAL A 124 -4.52 -12.58 -14.14
CA VAL A 124 -3.23 -11.88 -14.17
C VAL A 124 -2.77 -11.62 -12.74
N ILE A 125 -3.65 -11.09 -11.88
CA ILE A 125 -3.35 -10.85 -10.47
C ILE A 125 -2.97 -12.14 -9.75
N ASP A 126 -3.73 -13.22 -9.96
CA ASP A 126 -3.46 -14.51 -9.30
C ASP A 126 -2.06 -15.05 -9.67
N LYS A 127 -1.54 -14.76 -10.86
CA LYS A 127 -0.16 -15.08 -11.25
C LYS A 127 0.89 -14.15 -10.64
N ILE A 128 0.54 -12.88 -10.39
CA ILE A 128 1.44 -11.91 -9.74
C ILE A 128 1.65 -12.32 -8.28
N VAL A 129 0.55 -12.59 -7.56
CA VAL A 129 0.56 -12.90 -6.12
C VAL A 129 0.74 -14.39 -5.81
N ASP A 130 1.05 -15.20 -6.82
CA ASP A 130 1.23 -16.65 -6.68
C ASP A 130 2.28 -16.99 -5.61
N GLY A 131 1.90 -17.83 -4.65
CA GLY A 131 2.71 -18.21 -3.49
C GLY A 131 2.70 -17.22 -2.31
N LEU A 132 2.05 -16.05 -2.44
CA LEU A 132 1.87 -15.13 -1.33
C LEU A 132 0.71 -15.56 -0.42
N LYS A 133 0.83 -15.27 0.87
CA LYS A 133 -0.23 -15.51 1.86
C LYS A 133 -0.96 -14.22 2.17
N PHE A 134 -2.25 -14.32 2.48
CA PHE A 134 -2.99 -13.18 3.02
C PHE A 134 -2.30 -12.65 4.27
N HIS A 135 -2.33 -11.32 4.43
CA HIS A 135 -1.83 -10.69 5.64
C HIS A 135 -2.68 -11.17 6.83
N SER A 136 -2.03 -11.73 7.85
CA SER A 136 -2.73 -12.35 8.98
C SER A 136 -3.46 -11.31 9.83
N LYS A 137 -4.55 -11.77 10.49
CA LYS A 137 -5.32 -11.03 11.50
C LYS A 137 -4.64 -10.93 12.87
N ALA A 138 -3.52 -11.63 13.08
CA ALA A 138 -2.82 -11.67 14.36
C ALA A 138 -1.37 -11.21 14.16
N GLU A 139 -1.00 -10.15 14.86
CA GLU A 139 0.40 -9.90 15.21
C GLU A 139 0.75 -10.80 16.41
N PRO A 140 1.91 -11.46 16.45
CA PRO A 140 2.44 -11.93 17.70
C PRO A 140 2.67 -10.72 18.61
N ASP A 141 2.13 -10.82 19.82
CA ASP A 141 2.23 -9.84 20.90
C ASP A 141 3.63 -9.19 20.98
N GLN A 142 3.72 -7.89 20.70
CA GLN A 142 4.95 -7.10 20.81
C GLN A 142 5.31 -6.72 22.26
N THR A 143 4.91 -7.51 23.27
CA THR A 143 5.28 -7.28 24.68
C THR A 143 6.78 -7.46 24.98
N THR A 144 7.65 -7.64 23.98
CA THR A 144 9.11 -7.73 24.17
C THR A 144 9.91 -6.80 23.26
N ALA A 145 9.56 -5.51 23.23
CA ALA A 145 10.50 -4.47 22.78
C ALA A 145 10.37 -3.23 23.67
N ARG A 146 10.83 -3.36 24.92
CA ARG A 146 11.25 -2.19 25.70
C ARG A 146 12.51 -1.60 25.04
N ASP A 147 12.55 -0.27 25.03
CA ASP A 147 13.68 0.60 24.66
C ASP A 147 14.03 0.72 23.17
N ARG A 148 13.29 1.58 22.45
CA ARG A 148 13.89 2.46 21.43
C ARG A 148 13.34 3.90 21.55
N PRO A 149 14.19 4.92 21.35
CA PRO A 149 13.81 6.32 21.55
C PRO A 149 12.77 6.76 20.52
N ARG A 150 11.86 7.64 20.95
CA ARG A 150 10.84 8.27 20.09
C ARG A 150 11.55 9.19 19.10
N ASP A 151 11.84 8.71 17.89
CA ASP A 151 12.24 9.56 16.79
C ASP A 151 11.03 10.40 16.37
N GLY A 152 11.23 11.72 16.45
CA GLY A 152 10.19 12.72 16.30
C GLY A 152 9.57 12.73 14.91
N PHE A 153 8.24 12.74 14.90
CA PHE A 153 7.47 13.31 13.80
C PHE A 153 6.50 14.35 14.35
N LEU A 154 6.79 15.59 13.96
CA LEU A 154 5.94 16.76 13.74
C LEU A 154 4.58 16.79 14.46
N ASP A 155 4.53 17.61 15.51
CA ASP A 155 3.32 18.26 16.03
C ASP A 155 2.93 19.42 15.09
N PRO A 156 1.79 19.36 14.37
CA PRO A 156 1.31 20.48 13.59
C PRO A 156 0.33 21.28 14.46
N GLY A 157 0.83 22.11 15.37
CA GLY A 157 -0.11 22.72 16.31
C GLY A 157 0.37 23.75 17.31
N HIS A 158 1.25 24.70 16.95
CA HIS A 158 1.35 25.96 17.70
C HIS A 158 1.62 27.16 16.78
N ARG A 159 0.56 27.89 16.42
CA ARG A 159 0.62 29.31 16.14
C ARG A 159 -0.33 30.01 17.10
N GLY A 160 0.22 30.59 18.15
CA GLY A 160 -0.37 31.65 18.97
C GLY A 160 0.61 32.81 18.99
N GLY A 161 0.13 34.01 18.67
CA GLY A 161 0.89 35.25 18.54
C GLY A 161 0.45 36.04 17.33
#